data_AF-A0A1V3XUE3-F1
#
_entry.id   AF-A0A1V3XUE3-F1
#
_cell.length_a   1.000
_cell.length_b   1.000
_cell.length_c   1.000
_cell.angle_alpha   90.00
_cell.angle_beta   90.00
_cell.angle_gamma   90.00
#
_symmetry.space_group_name_H-M   'P 1'
#
loop_
_entity.id
_entity.type
_entity.pdbx_description
1 polymer ?
#
loop_
_entity_poly.entity_id
_entity_poly.type
_entity_poly.pdbx_seq_one_letter_code
_entity_poly.pdbx_strand_id
1 'polypeptide(L)'
;MTLNAQRFAQLGSWSGRMAIDGEEVAVDPAGWIGSRDRSWGIRPIGEPEPAGRPADPPFEGMWWLYLPIAFDDFAVVLIIQEEPNGFRSLNDCTRVWRDGRVEQLGWPRVKIHYRSGTRIPTGATIDATAPDGTPVHFEVESKLPVPIHVGGGYGGDSDWLHGMWKGEKFVERLTYDMTDPAIIARSGFGVIDHVGRAMCRDGDAEPVEGWGLYEHGALGRHDPSGFADWLTVAR
;
A
#
# COMPACT_ATOMS: atom_id res chain seq x y z
N MET A 1 6.13 -18.23 -7.18
CA MET A 1 4.69 -18.34 -7.55
C MET A 1 4.26 -16.99 -8.07
N THR A 2 3.72 -16.90 -9.29
CA THR A 2 3.17 -15.64 -9.80
C THR A 2 1.78 -15.42 -9.21
N LEU A 3 1.50 -14.20 -8.73
CA LEU A 3 0.14 -13.78 -8.39
C LEU A 3 -0.72 -13.81 -9.67
N ASN A 4 -1.67 -14.73 -9.78
CA ASN A 4 -2.72 -14.64 -10.80
C ASN A 4 -3.89 -13.85 -10.21
N ALA A 5 -3.78 -12.53 -10.29
CA ALA A 5 -4.81 -11.60 -9.89
C ALA A 5 -5.04 -10.56 -10.97
N GLN A 6 -6.27 -10.11 -11.07
CA GLN A 6 -6.64 -8.91 -11.82
C GLN A 6 -7.13 -7.86 -10.84
N ARG A 7 -6.96 -6.59 -11.21
CA ARG A 7 -7.26 -5.45 -10.36
C ARG A 7 -8.01 -4.37 -11.14
N PHE A 8 -9.08 -3.87 -10.56
CA PHE A 8 -9.71 -2.61 -10.97
C PHE A 8 -9.42 -1.56 -9.91
N ALA A 9 -8.59 -0.59 -10.26
CA ALA A 9 -8.30 0.58 -9.43
C ALA A 9 -8.90 1.82 -10.07
N GLN A 10 -9.68 2.58 -9.31
CA GLN A 10 -10.28 3.82 -9.74
C GLN A 10 -10.11 4.88 -8.67
N LEU A 11 -9.78 6.08 -9.10
CA LEU A 11 -9.69 7.25 -8.24
C LEU A 11 -10.82 8.23 -8.57
N GLY A 12 -11.30 8.91 -7.54
CA GLY A 12 -12.35 9.91 -7.67
C GLY A 12 -12.53 10.65 -6.36
N SER A 13 -13.69 11.28 -6.20
CA SER A 13 -14.07 11.91 -4.95
C SER A 13 -15.28 11.24 -4.33
N TRP A 14 -15.37 11.30 -3.00
CA TRP A 14 -16.47 10.70 -2.24
C TRP A 14 -17.42 11.79 -1.75
N SER A 15 -18.69 11.44 -1.61
CA SER A 15 -19.70 12.32 -1.01
C SER A 15 -20.56 11.53 -0.04
N GLY A 16 -21.00 12.16 1.05
CA GLY A 16 -21.88 11.53 2.03
C GLY A 16 -21.63 12.00 3.46
N ARG A 17 -21.82 11.09 4.42
CA ARG A 17 -21.58 11.32 5.85
C ARG A 17 -20.96 10.09 6.50
N MET A 18 -20.05 10.31 7.43
CA MET A 18 -19.54 9.28 8.35
C MET A 18 -20.05 9.59 9.75
N ALA A 19 -20.61 8.59 10.44
CA ALA A 19 -21.04 8.73 11.82
C ALA A 19 -20.13 7.88 12.72
N ILE A 20 -19.38 8.52 13.61
CA ILE A 20 -18.39 7.89 14.49
C ILE A 20 -18.57 8.45 15.89
N ASP A 21 -18.85 7.61 16.88
CA ASP A 21 -19.03 8.02 18.29
C ASP A 21 -20.03 9.16 18.53
N GLY A 22 -21.08 9.23 17.68
CA GLY A 22 -22.09 10.29 17.74
C GLY A 22 -21.67 11.59 17.04
N GLU A 23 -20.46 11.67 16.50
CA GLU A 23 -20.03 12.75 15.61
C GLU A 23 -20.40 12.42 14.16
N GLU A 24 -21.01 13.38 13.46
CA GLU A 24 -21.23 13.29 12.03
C GLU A 24 -20.18 14.12 11.27
N VAL A 25 -19.38 13.46 10.44
CA VAL A 25 -18.41 14.08 9.55
C VAL A 25 -19.00 14.13 8.14
N ALA A 26 -19.16 15.35 7.59
CA ALA A 26 -19.56 15.54 6.21
C ALA A 26 -18.41 15.16 5.28
N VAL A 27 -18.70 14.28 4.32
CA VAL A 27 -17.76 13.88 3.26
C VAL A 27 -18.10 14.73 2.03
N ASP A 28 -17.28 15.74 1.78
CA ASP A 28 -17.43 16.68 0.66
C ASP A 28 -16.52 16.28 -0.51
N PRO A 29 -17.07 16.01 -1.71
CA PRO A 29 -16.27 15.62 -2.86
C PRO A 29 -15.27 16.69 -3.34
N ALA A 30 -15.36 17.93 -2.85
CA ALA A 30 -14.36 18.97 -3.09
C ALA A 30 -13.04 18.74 -2.33
N GLY A 31 -13.05 17.99 -1.22
CA GLY A 31 -11.87 17.75 -0.38
C GLY A 31 -11.58 16.29 -0.07
N TRP A 32 -12.52 15.38 -0.38
CA TRP A 32 -12.41 13.96 -0.08
C TRP A 32 -12.12 13.16 -1.35
N ILE A 33 -10.85 12.80 -1.51
CA ILE A 33 -10.41 11.85 -2.53
C ILE A 33 -10.66 10.43 -2.04
N GLY A 34 -11.08 9.55 -2.94
CA GLY A 34 -11.27 8.15 -2.66
C GLY A 34 -10.68 7.25 -3.73
N SER A 35 -10.17 6.11 -3.29
CA SER A 35 -9.74 5.02 -4.14
C SER A 35 -10.72 3.85 -4.01
N ARG A 36 -11.12 3.28 -5.14
CA ARG A 36 -11.85 2.02 -5.18
C ARG A 36 -10.96 0.97 -5.81
N ASP A 37 -10.63 -0.03 -5.01
CA ASP A 37 -9.89 -1.19 -5.45
C ASP A 37 -10.76 -2.46 -5.41
N ARG A 38 -10.66 -3.26 -6.47
CA ARG A 38 -11.18 -4.63 -6.47
C ARG A 38 -10.10 -5.56 -7.02
N SER A 39 -9.64 -6.47 -6.18
CA SER A 39 -8.78 -7.58 -6.56
C SER A 39 -9.46 -8.93 -6.32
N TRP A 40 -9.10 -9.93 -7.13
CA TRP A 40 -9.54 -11.31 -6.95
C TRP A 40 -8.43 -12.28 -7.37
N GLY A 41 -8.45 -13.48 -6.80
CA GLY A 41 -7.47 -14.53 -7.05
C GLY A 41 -7.62 -15.65 -6.03
N ILE A 42 -6.87 -16.73 -6.20
CA ILE A 42 -6.77 -17.80 -5.19
C ILE A 42 -5.87 -17.29 -4.08
N ARG A 43 -6.39 -17.20 -2.85
CA ARG A 43 -5.66 -16.71 -1.68
C ARG A 43 -5.83 -17.67 -0.49
N PRO A 44 -4.84 -17.78 0.40
CA PRO A 44 -4.94 -18.56 1.63
C PRO A 44 -5.79 -17.80 2.67
N ILE A 45 -7.09 -17.68 2.41
CA ILE A 45 -8.03 -16.90 3.22
C ILE A 45 -9.12 -17.81 3.79
N GLY A 46 -9.62 -17.48 4.97
CA GLY A 46 -10.56 -18.33 5.70
C GLY A 46 -9.90 -19.17 6.79
N GLU A 47 -10.54 -20.30 7.11
CA GLU A 47 -10.03 -21.22 8.13
C GLU A 47 -8.68 -21.80 7.71
N PRO A 48 -7.68 -21.81 8.61
CA PRO A 48 -6.37 -22.34 8.28
C PRO A 48 -6.45 -23.83 7.99
N GLU A 49 -5.73 -24.28 6.97
CA GLU A 49 -5.51 -25.70 6.74
C GLU A 49 -4.73 -26.31 7.92
N PRO A 50 -4.94 -27.59 8.27
CA PRO A 50 -4.12 -28.28 9.26
C PRO A 50 -2.64 -28.16 8.91
N ALA A 51 -1.80 -27.93 9.93
CA ALA A 51 -0.37 -27.73 9.73
C ALA A 51 0.26 -28.90 8.95
N GLY A 52 0.73 -28.61 7.73
CA GLY A 52 1.46 -29.54 6.88
C GLY A 52 2.97 -29.48 7.09
N ARG A 53 3.73 -30.09 6.16
CA ARG A 53 5.18 -29.88 6.07
C ARG A 53 5.44 -28.37 5.87
N PRO A 54 6.46 -27.78 6.52
CA PRO A 54 6.87 -26.40 6.24
C PRO A 54 7.13 -26.17 4.75
N ALA A 55 6.84 -24.96 4.28
CA ALA A 55 7.15 -24.55 2.91
C ALA A 55 8.65 -24.73 2.63
N ASP A 56 8.98 -25.21 1.42
CA ASP A 56 10.34 -25.47 0.97
C ASP A 56 10.49 -24.96 -0.47
N PRO A 57 11.17 -23.82 -0.71
CA PRO A 57 11.81 -22.98 0.31
C PRO A 57 10.80 -22.28 1.23
N PRO A 58 11.21 -21.85 2.44
CA PRO A 58 10.35 -21.09 3.33
C PRO A 58 9.99 -19.72 2.72
N PHE A 59 8.90 -19.12 3.20
CA PHE A 59 8.60 -17.72 2.88
C PHE A 59 9.61 -16.81 3.59
N GLU A 60 10.56 -16.28 2.82
CA GLU A 60 11.63 -15.45 3.36
C GLU A 60 11.24 -13.97 3.45
N GLY A 61 10.26 -13.53 2.65
CA GLY A 61 9.80 -12.15 2.66
C GLY A 61 9.01 -11.76 1.41
N MET A 62 8.41 -10.58 1.48
CA MET A 62 7.72 -9.91 0.37
C MET A 62 7.82 -8.41 0.58
N TRP A 63 8.19 -7.70 -0.49
CA TRP A 63 8.11 -6.25 -0.53
C TRP A 63 6.96 -5.83 -1.44
N TRP A 64 6.12 -4.93 -0.94
CA TRP A 64 4.87 -4.51 -1.56
C TRP A 64 4.76 -3.00 -1.60
N LEU A 65 4.38 -2.44 -2.74
CA LEU A 65 3.99 -1.05 -2.89
C LEU A 65 2.70 -0.98 -3.70
N TYR A 66 1.72 -0.25 -3.18
CA TYR A 66 0.53 0.12 -3.92
C TYR A 66 0.20 1.60 -3.67
N LEU A 67 0.16 2.37 -4.75
CA LEU A 67 0.14 3.83 -4.72
C LEU A 67 -0.85 4.40 -5.76
N PRO A 68 -2.18 4.28 -5.53
CA PRO A 68 -3.17 5.02 -6.29
C PRO A 68 -3.29 6.46 -5.77
N ILE A 69 -2.90 7.45 -6.58
CA ILE A 69 -2.87 8.87 -6.23
C ILE A 69 -3.63 9.69 -7.28
N ALA A 70 -4.49 10.60 -6.84
CA ALA A 70 -5.23 11.51 -7.70
C ALA A 70 -4.57 12.89 -7.69
N PHE A 71 -4.42 13.47 -8.88
CA PHE A 71 -3.98 14.83 -9.14
C PHE A 71 -5.12 15.61 -9.82
N ASP A 72 -4.88 16.91 -10.02
CA ASP A 72 -5.85 17.81 -10.64
C ASP A 72 -6.13 17.55 -12.13
N ASP A 73 -5.33 16.77 -12.86
CA ASP A 73 -5.57 16.48 -14.29
C ASP A 73 -5.45 14.99 -14.64
N PHE A 74 -4.91 14.20 -13.71
CA PHE A 74 -4.66 12.78 -13.92
C PHE A 74 -4.66 12.02 -12.60
N ALA A 75 -4.65 10.70 -12.71
CA ALA A 75 -4.42 9.77 -11.63
C ALA A 75 -3.23 8.88 -11.98
N VAL A 76 -2.48 8.45 -10.98
CA VAL A 76 -1.45 7.42 -11.12
C VAL A 76 -1.83 6.22 -10.28
N VAL A 77 -1.69 5.03 -10.86
CA VAL A 77 -1.75 3.76 -10.14
C VAL A 77 -0.41 3.07 -10.33
N LEU A 78 0.36 3.00 -9.24
CA LEU A 78 1.61 2.25 -9.19
C LEU A 78 1.43 1.04 -8.28
N ILE A 79 1.84 -0.14 -8.75
CA ILE A 79 1.82 -1.37 -7.99
C ILE A 79 3.06 -2.20 -8.29
N ILE A 80 3.75 -2.61 -7.23
CA ILE A 80 4.97 -3.40 -7.32
C ILE A 80 4.95 -4.47 -6.22
N GLN A 81 5.35 -5.68 -6.60
CA GLN A 81 5.70 -6.75 -5.67
C GLN A 81 7.10 -7.26 -6.00
N GLU A 82 7.97 -7.30 -4.99
CA GLU A 82 9.33 -7.80 -5.08
C GLU A 82 9.52 -9.05 -4.20
N GLU A 83 10.23 -10.04 -4.75
CA GLU A 83 10.81 -11.15 -4.00
C GLU A 83 11.97 -10.66 -3.12
N PRO A 84 12.46 -11.45 -2.14
CA PRO A 84 13.52 -11.01 -1.22
C PRO A 84 14.80 -10.48 -1.89
N ASN A 85 15.13 -10.95 -3.10
CA ASN A 85 16.29 -10.49 -3.86
C ASN A 85 16.02 -9.25 -4.74
N GLY A 86 14.82 -8.66 -4.68
CA GLY A 86 14.39 -7.53 -5.51
C GLY A 86 13.80 -7.91 -6.87
N PHE A 87 13.63 -9.20 -7.18
CA PHE A 87 12.98 -9.61 -8.42
C PHE A 87 11.49 -9.20 -8.40
N ARG A 88 11.06 -8.40 -9.38
CA ARG A 88 9.66 -7.96 -9.48
C ARG A 88 8.78 -9.03 -10.08
N SER A 89 7.96 -9.66 -9.25
CA SER A 89 6.89 -10.56 -9.71
C SER A 89 5.65 -9.80 -10.20
N LEU A 90 5.51 -8.53 -9.81
CA LEU A 90 4.47 -7.61 -10.27
C LEU A 90 5.08 -6.22 -10.44
N ASN A 91 4.78 -5.57 -11.56
CA ASN A 91 5.20 -4.20 -11.84
C ASN A 91 4.21 -3.54 -12.81
N ASP A 92 3.41 -2.60 -12.35
CA ASP A 92 2.60 -1.73 -13.20
C ASP A 92 2.67 -0.29 -12.70
N CYS A 93 2.79 0.66 -13.63
CA CYS A 93 2.80 2.09 -13.35
C CYS A 93 2.02 2.77 -14.46
N THR A 94 0.77 3.12 -14.17
CA THR A 94 -0.16 3.64 -15.16
C THR A 94 -0.65 5.02 -14.77
N ARG A 95 -0.58 5.96 -15.71
CA ARG A 95 -1.16 7.30 -15.59
C ARG A 95 -2.44 7.38 -16.42
N VAL A 96 -3.53 7.84 -15.80
CA VAL A 96 -4.85 7.97 -16.42
C VAL A 96 -5.26 9.45 -16.38
N TRP A 97 -5.43 10.05 -17.54
CA TRP A 97 -5.83 11.45 -17.68
C TRP A 97 -7.35 11.61 -17.60
N ARG A 98 -7.82 12.80 -17.22
CA ARG A 98 -9.27 13.11 -17.16
C ARG A 98 -10.01 12.92 -18.48
N ASP A 99 -9.33 13.09 -19.61
CA ASP A 99 -9.88 12.91 -20.96
C ASP A 99 -9.98 11.42 -21.38
N GLY A 100 -9.59 10.49 -20.50
CA GLY A 100 -9.62 9.06 -20.74
C GLY A 100 -8.37 8.49 -21.39
N ARG A 101 -7.36 9.31 -21.71
CA ARG A 101 -6.06 8.79 -22.16
C ARG A 101 -5.41 8.00 -21.03
N VAL A 102 -4.82 6.86 -21.40
CA VAL A 102 -4.07 5.98 -20.48
C VAL A 102 -2.65 5.86 -21.01
N GLU A 103 -1.69 6.11 -20.15
CA GLU A 103 -0.26 6.03 -20.43
C GLU A 103 0.38 5.05 -19.48
N GLN A 104 1.10 4.08 -20.03
CA GLN A 104 2.02 3.27 -19.25
C GLN A 104 3.30 4.08 -19.04
N LEU A 105 3.65 4.34 -17.79
CA LEU A 105 4.94 4.91 -17.45
C LEU A 105 6.01 3.81 -17.53
N GLY A 106 7.24 4.21 -17.86
CA GLY A 106 8.40 3.34 -17.90
C GLY A 106 8.72 2.73 -16.53
N TRP A 107 9.75 1.88 -16.50
CA TRP A 107 10.10 1.10 -15.31
C TRP A 107 10.33 1.99 -14.07
N PRO A 108 9.45 1.93 -13.05
CA PRO A 108 9.53 2.83 -11.90
C PRO A 108 10.68 2.40 -10.97
N ARG A 109 11.64 3.28 -10.73
CA ARG A 109 12.71 3.10 -9.74
C ARG A 109 12.23 3.70 -8.43
N VAL A 110 12.06 2.87 -7.41
CA VAL A 110 11.49 3.31 -6.12
C VAL A 110 12.56 3.26 -5.04
N LYS A 111 12.64 4.31 -4.23
CA LYS A 111 13.35 4.34 -2.97
C LYS A 111 12.38 4.68 -1.86
N ILE A 112 12.14 3.75 -0.94
CA ILE A 112 11.36 4.01 0.27
C ILE A 112 12.25 4.65 1.33
N HIS A 113 11.73 5.67 1.99
CA HIS A 113 12.34 6.26 3.18
C HIS A 113 11.64 5.69 4.39
N TYR A 114 12.39 5.07 5.30
CA TYR A 114 11.85 4.46 6.50
C TYR A 114 12.24 5.26 7.73
N ARG A 115 11.38 5.24 8.74
CA ARG A 115 11.72 5.75 10.06
C ARG A 115 12.81 4.87 10.67
N SER A 116 13.94 5.47 11.04
CA SER A 116 15.05 4.80 11.72
C SER A 116 14.56 3.99 12.92
N GLY A 117 15.12 2.79 13.09
CA GLY A 117 14.73 1.82 14.11
C GLY A 117 13.43 1.06 13.81
N THR A 118 12.80 1.28 12.65
CA THR A 118 11.55 0.61 12.27
C THR A 118 11.54 0.14 10.81
N ARG A 119 10.43 -0.49 10.39
CA ARG A 119 10.07 -0.74 8.98
C ARG A 119 8.92 0.14 8.49
N ILE A 120 8.58 1.18 9.24
CA ILE A 120 7.46 2.07 8.94
C ILE A 120 7.94 3.13 7.94
N PRO A 121 7.32 3.27 6.76
CA PRO A 121 7.75 4.27 5.80
C PRO A 121 7.32 5.68 6.21
N THR A 122 8.21 6.64 5.95
CA THR A 122 7.96 8.09 6.06
C THR A 122 7.71 8.73 4.69
N GLY A 123 8.00 8.02 3.60
CA GLY A 123 7.77 8.49 2.24
C GLY A 123 8.48 7.63 1.21
N ALA A 124 8.43 8.06 -0.04
CA ALA A 124 9.13 7.42 -1.15
C ALA A 124 9.56 8.43 -2.21
N THR A 125 10.71 8.19 -2.83
CA THR A 125 11.13 8.86 -4.06
C THR A 125 10.99 7.87 -5.21
N ILE A 126 10.35 8.29 -6.29
CA ILE A 126 10.01 7.40 -7.42
C ILE A 126 10.38 8.10 -8.73
N ASP A 127 11.24 7.45 -9.51
CA ASP A 127 11.59 7.90 -10.86
C ASP A 127 11.00 6.95 -11.91
N ALA A 128 10.24 7.48 -12.85
CA ALA A 128 9.72 6.78 -14.01
C ALA A 128 9.94 7.63 -15.28
N THR A 129 9.38 7.21 -16.40
CA THR A 129 9.45 7.96 -17.66
C THR A 129 8.10 7.92 -18.39
N ALA A 130 7.71 9.02 -19.02
CA ALA A 130 6.59 9.04 -19.95
C ALA A 130 6.95 8.28 -21.25
N PRO A 131 5.96 7.97 -22.12
CA PRO A 131 6.21 7.23 -23.36
C PRO A 131 7.21 7.87 -24.33
N ASP A 132 7.34 9.20 -24.30
CA ASP A 132 8.30 9.96 -25.10
C ASP A 132 9.70 10.05 -24.49
N GLY A 133 9.90 9.43 -23.32
CA GLY A 133 11.17 9.44 -22.57
C GLY A 133 11.30 10.59 -21.58
N THR A 134 10.30 11.48 -21.46
CA THR A 134 10.30 12.55 -20.45
C THR A 134 10.38 11.95 -19.05
N PRO A 135 11.33 12.36 -18.19
CA PRO A 135 11.39 11.89 -16.80
C PRO A 135 10.11 12.26 -16.05
N VAL A 136 9.58 11.32 -15.27
CA VAL A 136 8.43 11.57 -14.37
C VAL A 136 8.88 11.23 -12.96
N HIS A 137 8.90 12.23 -12.08
CA HIS A 137 9.44 12.12 -10.74
C HIS A 137 8.35 12.34 -9.69
N PHE A 138 8.28 11.46 -8.70
CA PHE A 138 7.37 11.58 -7.57
C PHE A 138 8.14 11.66 -6.25
N GLU A 139 7.79 12.62 -5.41
CA GLU A 139 8.11 12.63 -3.98
C GLU A 139 6.82 12.38 -3.20
N VAL A 140 6.76 11.25 -2.49
CA VAL A 140 5.61 10.80 -1.72
C VAL A 140 5.90 10.98 -0.23
N GLU A 141 4.98 11.60 0.48
CA GLU A 141 4.99 11.75 1.92
C GLU A 141 3.93 10.83 2.57
N SER A 142 4.35 10.12 3.60
CA SER A 142 3.50 9.29 4.46
C SER A 142 2.78 10.15 5.49
N LYS A 143 1.44 10.12 5.49
CA LYS A 143 0.59 10.70 6.54
C LYS A 143 -0.28 9.61 7.15
N LEU A 144 -0.56 9.72 8.45
CA LEU A 144 -1.51 8.85 9.17
C LEU A 144 -1.30 7.34 8.90
N PRO A 145 -0.18 6.74 9.36
CA PRO A 145 0.08 5.31 9.17
C PRO A 145 -0.95 4.43 9.90
N VAL A 146 -1.52 3.47 9.19
CA VAL A 146 -2.48 2.48 9.69
C VAL A 146 -2.03 1.07 9.29
N PRO A 147 -1.40 0.28 10.20
CA PRO A 147 -1.04 -1.11 9.94
C PRO A 147 -2.31 -1.97 9.92
N ILE A 148 -2.87 -2.19 8.73
CA ILE A 148 -4.20 -2.78 8.56
C ILE A 148 -4.30 -4.25 9.00
N HIS A 149 -3.17 -4.93 9.20
CA HIS A 149 -3.15 -6.28 9.80
C HIS A 149 -3.43 -6.27 11.30
N VAL A 150 -3.13 -5.17 12.00
CA VAL A 150 -3.36 -5.04 13.45
C VAL A 150 -4.84 -4.82 13.70
N GLY A 151 -5.54 -5.88 14.13
CA GLY A 151 -6.98 -5.87 14.38
C GLY A 151 -7.88 -5.86 13.15
N GLY A 152 -7.35 -5.52 11.96
CA GLY A 152 -8.12 -5.44 10.71
C GLY A 152 -8.22 -6.75 9.91
N GLY A 153 -7.60 -7.84 10.39
CA GLY A 153 -7.70 -9.16 9.79
C GLY A 153 -6.96 -9.32 8.46
N TYR A 154 -6.19 -8.32 8.04
CA TYR A 154 -5.18 -8.49 7.01
C TYR A 154 -4.06 -9.38 7.57
N GLY A 155 -3.61 -10.38 6.82
CA GLY A 155 -2.65 -11.37 7.34
C GLY A 155 -1.36 -10.75 7.90
N GLY A 156 -0.67 -11.52 8.75
CA GLY A 156 0.54 -11.06 9.46
C GLY A 156 0.35 -10.85 10.95
N ASP A 157 -0.89 -10.94 11.43
CA ASP A 157 -1.23 -10.90 12.85
C ASP A 157 -1.89 -12.20 13.33
N SER A 158 -1.77 -12.49 14.62
CA SER A 158 -2.31 -13.70 15.25
C SER A 158 -3.80 -13.63 15.60
N ASP A 159 -4.38 -12.44 15.54
CA ASP A 159 -5.75 -12.20 16.05
C ASP A 159 -6.81 -12.93 15.23
N TRP A 160 -6.86 -12.68 13.92
CA TRP A 160 -7.77 -13.31 12.97
C TRP A 160 -7.34 -13.01 11.52
N LEU A 161 -7.89 -13.75 10.56
CA LEU A 161 -7.63 -13.58 9.14
C LEU A 161 -8.93 -13.28 8.39
N HIS A 162 -8.85 -12.45 7.34
CA HIS A 162 -9.98 -12.20 6.48
C HIS A 162 -10.59 -13.50 5.93
N GLY A 163 -11.91 -13.56 5.89
CA GLY A 163 -12.65 -14.75 5.48
C GLY A 163 -12.87 -15.79 6.58
N MET A 164 -12.30 -15.65 7.78
CA MET A 164 -12.65 -16.52 8.91
C MET A 164 -14.10 -16.33 9.34
N TRP A 165 -14.79 -17.42 9.72
CA TRP A 165 -16.17 -17.33 10.18
C TRP A 165 -16.22 -16.85 11.64
N LYS A 166 -16.84 -15.68 11.86
CA LYS A 166 -17.00 -15.07 13.19
C LYS A 166 -18.46 -15.06 13.69
N GLY A 167 -19.38 -15.65 12.93
CA GLY A 167 -20.82 -15.59 13.15
C GLY A 167 -21.54 -14.67 12.16
N GLU A 168 -22.84 -14.88 11.96
CA GLU A 168 -23.65 -14.27 10.89
C GLU A 168 -23.64 -12.73 10.86
N LYS A 169 -23.52 -12.09 12.02
CA LYS A 169 -23.63 -10.63 12.18
C LYS A 169 -22.51 -10.10 13.06
N PHE A 170 -21.34 -10.73 12.99
CA PHE A 170 -20.19 -10.27 13.76
C PHE A 170 -19.80 -8.85 13.34
N VAL A 171 -19.74 -7.96 14.32
CA VAL A 171 -19.23 -6.60 14.18
C VAL A 171 -18.34 -6.36 15.40
N GLU A 172 -17.17 -5.80 15.15
CA GLU A 172 -16.22 -5.45 16.19
C GLU A 172 -15.69 -4.05 15.93
N ARG A 173 -15.39 -3.35 17.03
CA ARG A 173 -14.66 -2.10 17.00
C ARG A 173 -13.49 -2.21 17.97
N LEU A 174 -12.30 -1.98 17.45
CA LEU A 174 -11.07 -1.87 18.23
C LEU A 174 -10.55 -0.44 18.14
N THR A 175 -9.83 -0.01 19.16
CA THR A 175 -9.18 1.30 19.20
C THR A 175 -7.79 1.11 19.75
N TYR A 176 -6.80 1.55 18.97
CA TYR A 176 -5.40 1.39 19.28
C TYR A 176 -4.75 2.76 19.44
N ASP A 177 -3.86 2.87 20.43
CA ASP A 177 -2.90 3.95 20.46
C ASP A 177 -1.78 3.60 19.47
N MET A 178 -1.72 4.34 18.37
CA MET A 178 -0.72 4.13 17.32
C MET A 178 0.72 4.46 17.76
N THR A 179 0.89 5.04 18.96
CA THR A 179 2.18 5.30 19.57
C THR A 179 2.60 4.22 20.58
N ASP A 180 1.73 3.27 20.90
CA ASP A 180 2.04 2.16 21.78
C ASP A 180 3.17 1.29 21.17
N PRO A 181 4.28 1.07 21.90
CA PRO A 181 5.36 0.19 21.47
C PRO A 181 4.90 -1.21 21.03
N ALA A 182 3.83 -1.77 21.61
CA ALA A 182 3.28 -3.06 21.23
C ALA A 182 2.64 -3.04 19.82
N ILE A 183 2.03 -1.92 19.43
CA ILE A 183 1.45 -1.73 18.09
C ILE A 183 2.56 -1.44 17.06
N ILE A 184 3.54 -0.61 17.43
CA ILE A 184 4.69 -0.31 16.59
C ILE A 184 5.48 -1.59 16.28
N ALA A 185 5.70 -2.45 17.28
CA ALA A 185 6.41 -3.72 17.11
C ALA A 185 5.71 -4.67 16.12
N ARG A 186 4.37 -4.66 16.08
CA ARG A 186 3.57 -5.46 15.14
C ARG A 186 3.57 -4.88 13.73
N SER A 187 3.72 -3.57 13.58
CA SER A 187 3.53 -2.85 12.31
C SER A 187 4.45 -3.34 11.18
N GLY A 188 5.65 -3.85 11.50
CA GLY A 188 6.61 -4.35 10.50
C GLY A 188 6.29 -5.74 9.91
N PHE A 189 5.26 -6.43 10.39
CA PHE A 189 4.89 -7.78 9.97
C PHE A 189 3.72 -7.84 8.97
N GLY A 190 3.24 -6.69 8.52
CA GLY A 190 2.16 -6.58 7.55
C GLY A 190 2.34 -5.36 6.65
N VAL A 191 1.28 -5.04 5.91
CA VAL A 191 1.20 -3.82 5.10
C VAL A 191 0.60 -2.68 5.93
N ILE A 192 1.06 -1.48 5.65
CA ILE A 192 0.62 -0.25 6.31
C ILE A 192 -0.01 0.62 5.24
N ASP A 193 -1.25 1.03 5.48
CA ASP A 193 -1.92 2.05 4.69
C ASP A 193 -1.58 3.43 5.24
N HIS A 194 -1.22 4.33 4.34
CA HIS A 194 -0.97 5.72 4.65
C HIS A 194 -1.84 6.60 3.78
N VAL A 195 -2.25 7.75 4.30
CA VAL A 195 -2.64 8.87 3.46
C VAL A 195 -1.38 9.35 2.75
N GLY A 196 -1.31 9.12 1.44
CA GLY A 196 -0.20 9.53 0.61
C GLY A 196 -0.45 10.94 0.07
N ARG A 197 0.51 11.85 0.31
CA ARG A 197 0.62 13.13 -0.41
C ARG A 197 1.78 13.00 -1.38
N ALA A 198 1.59 13.31 -2.65
CA ALA A 198 2.64 13.22 -3.66
C ALA A 198 2.84 14.55 -4.40
N MET A 199 4.09 14.90 -4.64
CA MET A 199 4.46 15.91 -5.64
C MET A 199 4.95 15.19 -6.89
N CYS A 200 4.31 15.40 -8.04
CA CYS A 200 4.68 14.80 -9.33
C CYS A 200 5.24 15.86 -10.27
N ARG A 201 6.35 15.57 -10.95
CA ARG A 201 6.98 16.46 -11.92
C ARG A 201 7.30 15.72 -13.22
N ASP A 202 6.89 16.29 -14.34
CA ASP A 202 7.30 15.86 -15.68
C ASP A 202 8.46 16.75 -16.19
N GLY A 203 9.63 16.17 -16.42
CA GLY A 203 10.83 16.89 -16.85
C GLY A 203 11.13 18.10 -15.95
N ASP A 204 11.24 19.28 -16.56
CA ASP A 204 11.50 20.55 -15.87
C ASP A 204 10.22 21.34 -15.51
N ALA A 205 9.02 20.75 -15.70
CA ALA A 205 7.75 21.42 -15.37
C ALA A 205 7.65 21.70 -13.86
N GLU A 206 6.73 22.58 -13.47
CA GLU A 206 6.40 22.77 -12.05
C GLU A 206 5.72 21.51 -11.49
N PRO A 207 6.01 21.13 -10.23
CA PRO A 207 5.44 19.94 -9.65
C PRO A 207 3.97 20.17 -9.30
N VAL A 208 3.13 19.18 -9.60
CA VAL A 208 1.72 19.16 -9.23
C VAL A 208 1.51 18.29 -8.00
N GLU A 209 0.57 18.68 -7.15
CA GLU A 209 0.24 17.94 -5.93
C GLU A 209 -0.89 16.93 -6.19
N GLY A 210 -0.79 15.77 -5.56
CA GLY A 210 -1.83 14.76 -5.53
C GLY A 210 -1.95 14.08 -4.18
N TRP A 211 -3.09 13.44 -3.95
CA TRP A 211 -3.39 12.72 -2.72
C TRP A 211 -4.05 11.37 -3.01
N GLY A 212 -3.87 10.41 -2.10
CA GLY A 212 -4.50 9.10 -2.21
C GLY A 212 -3.95 8.11 -1.21
N LEU A 213 -3.90 6.83 -1.59
CA LEU A 213 -3.36 5.77 -0.75
C LEU A 213 -1.88 5.59 -1.04
N TYR A 214 -1.08 5.49 0.02
CA TYR A 214 0.27 4.94 -0.01
C TYR A 214 0.29 3.69 0.86
N GLU A 215 0.09 2.52 0.26
CA GLU A 215 0.16 1.22 0.94
C GLU A 215 1.54 0.62 0.72
N HIS A 216 2.21 0.25 1.81
CA HIS A 216 3.54 -0.33 1.74
C HIS A 216 3.78 -1.38 2.82
N GLY A 217 4.50 -2.43 2.47
CA GLY A 217 5.03 -3.41 3.42
C GLY A 217 6.36 -3.97 2.95
N ALA A 218 7.29 -4.12 3.88
CA ALA A 218 8.56 -4.83 3.66
C ALA A 218 8.66 -5.96 4.70
N LEU A 219 8.02 -7.08 4.40
CA LEU A 219 7.91 -8.23 5.31
C LEU A 219 9.12 -9.14 5.09
N GLY A 220 9.80 -9.55 6.16
CA GLY A 220 10.93 -10.47 6.07
C GLY A 220 12.16 -9.89 5.36
N ARG A 221 12.96 -10.75 4.72
CA ARG A 221 14.15 -10.35 3.98
C ARG A 221 13.76 -9.54 2.74
N HIS A 222 14.46 -8.43 2.53
CA HIS A 222 14.46 -7.68 1.29
C HIS A 222 15.83 -7.00 1.09
N ASP A 223 16.66 -7.61 0.24
CA ASP A 223 18.05 -7.21 0.00
C ASP A 223 18.18 -5.78 -0.52
N PRO A 224 17.34 -5.29 -1.47
CA PRO A 224 17.41 -3.91 -1.95
C PRO A 224 17.11 -2.85 -0.87
N SER A 225 16.27 -3.18 0.11
CA SER A 225 15.99 -2.29 1.26
C SER A 225 17.02 -2.44 2.40
N GLY A 226 17.95 -3.40 2.31
CA GLY A 226 18.91 -3.70 3.36
C GLY A 226 18.34 -4.46 4.55
N PHE A 227 17.15 -5.05 4.41
CA PHE A 227 16.53 -5.87 5.46
C PHE A 227 16.96 -7.32 5.31
N ALA A 228 17.91 -7.78 6.13
CA ALA A 228 18.55 -9.09 5.97
C ALA A 228 17.68 -10.28 6.45
N ASP A 229 16.71 -10.03 7.32
CA ASP A 229 15.84 -11.03 7.95
C ASP A 229 14.50 -10.39 8.36
N TRP A 230 13.73 -11.01 9.26
CA TRP A 230 12.46 -10.47 9.78
C TRP A 230 12.61 -9.34 10.80
N LEU A 231 13.78 -9.18 11.42
CA LEU A 231 13.99 -8.33 12.60
C LEU A 231 14.87 -7.11 12.31
N THR A 232 15.61 -7.13 11.19
CA THR A 232 16.41 -5.99 10.74
C THR A 232 15.51 -4.79 10.50
N VAL A 233 15.94 -3.61 10.93
CA VAL A 233 15.20 -2.34 10.78
C VAL A 233 16.05 -1.29 10.10
N ALA A 234 15.41 -0.25 9.56
CA ALA A 234 16.11 0.84 8.92
C ALA A 234 17.04 1.57 9.90
N ARG A 235 18.16 2.08 9.40
CA ARG A 235 19.12 2.88 10.17
C ARG A 235 18.81 4.36 10.05
#